data_AF-A0A7J7LZA5-F1
#
_entry.id   AF-A0A7J7LZA5-F1
#
_cell.length_a   1.000
_cell.length_b   1.000
_cell.length_c   1.000
_cell.angle_alpha   90.00
_cell.angle_beta   90.00
_cell.angle_gamma   90.00
#
_symmetry.space_group_name_H-M   'P 1'
#
loop_
_entity.id
_entity.type
_entity.pdbx_description
1 polymer ?
#
loop_
_entity_poly.entity_id
_entity_poly.type
_entity_poly.pdbx_seq_one_letter_code
_entity_poly.pdbx_strand_id
1 'polypeptide(L)'
;MTGFTWSSHLGGSLLLVARKEDALPARFGFDVFRLDTSERNSEDEGQWVEVNSLGDHALFLGSNYSMSFSTNDFPECKANHAYLNENYLAEDGIYYDVAVFNLDDGSMENCCASVIGSASQAVWVTPYLR
;
A
#
# COMPACT_ATOMS: atom_id res chain seq x y z
N MET A 1 22.96 3.43 -29.76
CA MET A 1 23.46 3.51 -28.37
C MET A 1 22.72 4.64 -27.68
N THR A 2 21.77 4.29 -26.82
CA THR A 2 21.34 5.01 -25.60
C THR A 2 20.29 4.09 -24.98
N GLY A 3 20.75 3.18 -24.12
CA GLY A 3 19.88 2.34 -23.31
C GLY A 3 19.37 3.18 -22.13
N PHE A 4 18.06 3.23 -21.97
CA PHE A 4 17.45 3.66 -20.72
C PHE A 4 17.35 2.43 -19.83
N THR A 5 18.17 2.40 -18.79
CA THR A 5 18.04 1.44 -17.69
C THR A 5 16.92 1.92 -16.78
N TRP A 6 15.79 1.20 -16.77
CA TRP A 6 14.79 1.33 -15.72
C TRP A 6 15.33 0.60 -14.49
N SER A 7 15.74 1.35 -13.46
CA SER A 7 15.99 0.78 -12.15
C SER A 7 14.69 0.81 -11.37
N SER A 8 13.89 -0.24 -11.51
CA SER A 8 12.98 -0.63 -10.44
C SER A 8 13.77 -1.47 -9.44
N HIS A 9 13.43 -1.37 -8.15
CA HIS A 9 13.14 -2.53 -7.28
C HIS A 9 13.75 -2.48 -5.87
N LEU A 10 12.87 -2.42 -4.86
CA LEU A 10 12.65 -3.58 -3.97
C LEU A 10 12.67 -4.86 -4.83
N GLY A 11 13.79 -5.59 -4.84
CA GLY A 11 14.13 -6.67 -5.76
C GLY A 11 12.98 -7.62 -6.14
N GLY A 12 12.26 -7.36 -7.24
CA GLY A 12 11.44 -8.32 -7.99
C GLY A 12 10.35 -9.13 -7.26
N SER A 13 10.11 -8.92 -5.96
CA SER A 13 9.18 -9.74 -5.18
C SER A 13 7.74 -9.23 -5.30
N LEU A 14 6.79 -10.17 -5.43
CA LEU A 14 5.37 -9.85 -5.38
C LEU A 14 4.93 -9.64 -3.92
N LEU A 15 4.16 -8.57 -3.67
CA LEU A 15 3.52 -8.31 -2.38
C LEU A 15 2.03 -8.65 -2.46
N LEU A 16 1.53 -9.29 -1.42
CA LEU A 16 0.10 -9.45 -1.15
C LEU A 16 -0.22 -8.59 0.07
N VAL A 17 -1.22 -7.70 -0.06
CA VAL A 17 -1.69 -6.87 1.05
C VAL A 17 -3.11 -7.31 1.36
N ALA A 18 -3.32 -7.87 2.56
CA ALA A 18 -4.61 -8.35 3.02
C ALA A 18 -5.19 -7.38 4.04
N ARG A 19 -6.46 -7.02 3.88
CA ARG A 19 -7.18 -6.21 4.86
C ARG A 19 -7.51 -7.08 6.08
N LYS A 20 -7.18 -6.56 7.26
CA LYS A 20 -7.57 -7.13 8.55
C LYS A 20 -8.79 -6.38 9.06
N GLU A 21 -9.85 -7.11 9.38
CA GLU A 21 -11.06 -6.56 9.97
C GLU A 21 -11.06 -6.87 11.47
N ASP A 22 -10.76 -5.86 12.28
CA ASP A 22 -10.89 -5.99 13.73
C ASP A 22 -12.33 -5.65 14.17
N ALA A 23 -12.81 -6.35 15.18
CA ALA A 23 -14.13 -6.10 15.77
C ALA A 23 -14.23 -4.68 16.36
N LEU A 24 -15.46 -4.16 16.39
CA LEU A 24 -15.82 -2.76 16.60
C LEU A 24 -15.08 -1.99 17.73
N PRO A 25 -14.78 -0.68 17.53
CA PRO A 25 -15.06 0.10 16.33
C PRO A 25 -14.17 -0.37 15.18
N ALA A 26 -14.74 -0.50 13.97
CA ALA A 26 -14.08 -1.10 12.82
C ALA A 26 -12.81 -0.31 12.49
N ARG A 27 -11.67 -0.79 13.00
CA ARG A 27 -10.35 -0.35 12.60
C ARG A 27 -9.88 -1.41 11.64
N PHE A 28 -9.73 -1.01 10.39
CA PHE A 28 -9.17 -1.90 9.39
C PHE A 28 -7.66 -1.78 9.46
N GLY A 29 -6.98 -2.90 9.63
CA GLY A 29 -5.52 -3.00 9.53
C GLY A 29 -5.13 -3.64 8.22
N PHE A 30 -3.82 -3.80 8.00
CA PHE A 30 -3.31 -4.54 6.86
C PHE A 30 -2.19 -5.46 7.30
N ASP A 31 -2.25 -6.69 6.82
CA ASP A 31 -1.15 -7.64 6.88
C ASP A 31 -0.50 -7.66 5.49
N VAL A 32 0.83 -7.53 5.45
CA VAL A 32 1.59 -7.52 4.20
C VAL A 32 2.41 -8.80 4.12
N PHE A 33 2.34 -9.48 2.99
CA PHE A 33 3.08 -10.70 2.71
C PHE A 33 3.95 -10.50 1.47
N ARG A 34 5.15 -11.05 1.50
CA ARG A 34 6.06 -11.12 0.37
C ARG A 34 6.14 -12.54 -0.15
N LEU A 35 6.06 -12.72 -1.46
CA LEU A 35 6.34 -13.99 -2.11
C LEU A 35 7.84 -14.26 -2.07
N ASP A 36 8.24 -15.26 -1.30
CA ASP A 36 9.61 -15.76 -1.21
C ASP A 36 9.77 -16.98 -2.13
N THR A 37 10.66 -16.82 -3.11
CA THR A 37 10.99 -17.86 -4.10
C THR A 37 12.39 -18.42 -3.92
N SER A 38 13.06 -18.14 -2.80
CA SER A 38 14.46 -18.52 -2.57
C SER A 38 14.67 -20.04 -2.41
N GLU A 39 13.70 -20.75 -1.86
CA GLU A 39 13.73 -22.20 -1.58
C GLU A 39 13.16 -23.05 -2.72
N ARG A 40 13.09 -22.53 -3.95
CA ARG A 40 12.42 -23.20 -5.07
C ARG A 40 13.15 -24.49 -5.49
N ASN A 41 12.58 -25.63 -5.12
CA ASN A 41 12.80 -26.89 -5.84
C ASN A 41 11.85 -26.95 -7.04
N SER A 42 12.12 -27.81 -8.03
CA SER A 42 11.41 -27.85 -9.32
C SER A 42 9.90 -28.13 -9.25
N GLU A 43 9.35 -28.38 -8.06
CA GLU A 43 7.93 -28.68 -7.81
C GLU A 43 7.26 -27.71 -6.82
N ASP A 44 7.98 -26.74 -6.23
CA ASP A 44 7.43 -25.83 -5.21
C ASP A 44 6.97 -24.48 -5.78
N GLU A 45 5.70 -24.18 -5.52
CA GLU A 45 5.10 -22.85 -5.64
C GLU A 45 5.60 -22.03 -4.43
N GLY A 46 6.26 -20.88 -4.65
CA GLY A 46 6.92 -20.13 -3.59
C GLY A 46 6.03 -19.80 -2.38
N GLN A 47 6.65 -19.48 -1.24
CA GLN A 47 5.95 -19.28 0.03
C GLN A 47 5.61 -17.81 0.29
N TRP A 48 4.43 -17.54 0.84
CA TRP A 48 4.05 -16.20 1.30
C TRP A 48 4.53 -15.99 2.73
N VAL A 49 5.43 -15.03 2.92
CA VAL A 49 6.01 -14.69 4.23
C VAL A 49 5.50 -13.33 4.67
N GLU A 50 4.95 -13.24 5.87
CA GLU A 50 4.52 -11.98 6.46
C GLU A 50 5.71 -11.04 6.65
N VAL A 51 5.54 -9.77 6.29
CA VAL A 51 6.55 -8.72 6.42
C VAL A 51 5.98 -7.54 7.19
N ASN A 52 6.68 -7.16 8.25
CA ASN A 52 6.31 -6.02 9.09
C ASN A 52 7.08 -4.73 8.71
N SER A 53 7.93 -4.81 7.68
CA SER A 53 8.66 -3.65 7.19
C SER A 53 8.85 -3.67 5.68
N LEU A 54 8.53 -2.55 5.05
CA LEU A 54 8.79 -2.23 3.65
C LEU A 54 10.16 -1.55 3.46
N GLY A 55 10.90 -1.33 4.55
CA GLY A 55 12.14 -0.55 4.53
C GLY A 55 11.87 0.91 4.15
N ASP A 56 12.60 1.40 3.16
CA ASP A 56 12.53 2.77 2.64
C ASP A 56 11.38 2.98 1.63
N HIS A 57 10.42 2.06 1.54
CA HIS A 57 9.31 2.15 0.61
C HIS A 57 7.98 2.51 1.27
N ALA A 58 7.09 3.08 0.48
CA ALA A 58 5.69 3.32 0.83
C ALA A 58 4.77 2.66 -0.19
N LEU A 59 3.62 2.15 0.28
CA LEU A 59 2.56 1.62 -0.57
C LEU A 59 1.50 2.67 -0.81
N PHE A 60 0.91 2.66 -2.00
CA PHE A 60 -0.28 3.42 -2.34
C PHE A 60 -1.33 2.42 -2.78
N LEU A 61 -2.42 2.30 -2.03
CA LEU A 61 -3.45 1.30 -2.21
C LEU A 61 -4.77 2.00 -2.54
N GLY A 62 -5.43 1.53 -3.60
CA GLY A 62 -6.74 2.01 -3.99
C GLY A 62 -7.46 0.95 -4.82
N SER A 63 -8.79 1.07 -4.93
CA SER A 63 -9.64 0.03 -5.53
C SER A 63 -9.30 -0.34 -6.99
N ASN A 64 -8.66 0.57 -7.73
CA ASN A 64 -8.34 0.39 -9.15
C ASN A 64 -6.86 0.11 -9.43
N TYR A 65 -5.96 0.57 -8.55
CA TYR A 65 -4.53 0.47 -8.79
C TYR A 65 -3.76 0.58 -7.49
N SER A 66 -2.70 -0.23 -7.39
CA SER A 66 -1.77 -0.23 -6.26
C SER A 66 -0.35 0.02 -6.76
N MET A 67 0.42 0.78 -5.99
CA MET A 67 1.79 1.15 -6.31
C MET A 67 2.69 1.00 -5.10
N SER A 68 3.99 0.84 -5.36
CA SER A 68 5.05 0.90 -4.37
C SER A 68 6.15 1.81 -4.89
N PHE A 69 6.64 2.72 -4.05
CA PHE A 69 7.70 3.66 -4.39
C PHE A 69 8.75 3.71 -3.28
N SER A 70 10.00 3.97 -3.66
CA SER A 70 11.01 4.36 -2.68
C SER A 70 10.68 5.77 -2.19
N THR A 71 10.68 5.96 -0.87
CA THR A 71 10.51 7.27 -0.25
C THR A 71 11.74 8.17 -0.43
N ASN A 72 12.86 7.63 -0.90
CA ASN A 72 13.98 8.45 -1.34
C ASN A 72 13.63 9.30 -2.57
N ASP A 73 12.74 8.80 -3.44
CA ASP A 73 12.25 9.53 -4.62
C ASP A 73 11.14 10.54 -4.26
N PHE A 74 10.46 10.32 -3.14
CA PHE A 74 9.34 11.13 -2.63
C PHE A 74 9.51 11.37 -1.13
N PRO A 75 10.43 12.26 -0.71
CA PRO A 75 10.80 12.45 0.70
C PRO A 75 9.65 13.00 1.57
N GLU A 76 8.57 13.48 0.96
CA GLU A 76 7.33 13.86 1.64
C GLU A 76 6.52 12.64 2.11
N CYS A 77 6.79 11.45 1.56
CA CYS A 77 6.15 10.21 1.95
C CYS A 77 6.89 9.57 3.13
N LYS A 78 6.12 9.01 4.06
CA LYS A 78 6.66 8.26 5.21
C LYS A 78 7.06 6.85 4.75
N ALA A 79 8.29 6.44 5.03
CA ALA A 79 8.76 5.07 4.80
C ALA A 79 8.02 4.09 5.70
N ASN A 80 7.85 2.84 5.26
CA ASN A 80 7.09 1.82 5.99
C ASN A 80 5.61 2.19 6.28
N HIS A 81 4.98 2.94 5.38
CA HIS A 81 3.57 3.32 5.48
C HIS A 81 2.79 2.92 4.22
N ALA A 82 1.47 2.78 4.37
CA ALA A 82 0.53 2.59 3.28
C ALA A 82 -0.46 3.77 3.20
N TYR A 83 -0.56 4.38 2.02
CA TYR A 83 -1.46 5.47 1.68
C TYR A 83 -2.69 4.89 1.00
N LEU A 84 -3.81 4.96 1.71
CA LEU A 84 -5.06 4.34 1.36
C LEU A 84 -5.97 5.37 0.71
N ASN A 85 -6.67 4.93 -0.30
CA ASN A 85 -7.81 5.62 -0.86
C ASN A 85 -8.79 4.54 -1.30
N GLU A 86 -9.43 3.97 -0.29
CA GLU A 86 -10.37 2.90 -0.45
C GLU A 86 -11.73 3.32 0.07
N ASN A 87 -12.75 2.64 -0.44
CA ASN A 87 -14.07 2.70 0.11
C ASN A 87 -14.43 1.36 0.72
N TYR A 88 -15.17 1.39 1.82
CA TYR A 88 -15.76 0.20 2.38
C TYR A 88 -17.26 0.38 2.55
N LEU A 89 -17.97 -0.74 2.38
CA LEU A 89 -19.41 -0.80 2.59
C LEU A 89 -19.65 -1.19 4.04
N ALA A 90 -20.36 -0.34 4.78
CA ALA A 90 -20.94 -0.65 6.08
C ALA A 90 -22.47 -0.77 5.94
N GLU A 91 -23.15 -1.25 6.99
CA GLU A 91 -24.61 -1.41 6.99
C GLU A 91 -25.37 -0.10 6.70
N ASP A 92 -24.79 1.04 7.08
CA ASP A 92 -25.36 2.37 6.98
C ASP A 92 -24.85 3.20 5.78
N GLY A 93 -23.93 2.66 4.96
CA GLY A 93 -23.49 3.32 3.74
C GLY A 93 -22.09 2.94 3.26
N ILE A 94 -21.65 3.62 2.19
CA ILE A 94 -20.26 3.53 1.69
C ILE A 94 -19.45 4.64 2.36
N TYR A 95 -18.37 4.26 3.03
CA TYR A 95 -17.41 5.17 3.63
C TYR A 95 -16.17 5.23 2.76
N TYR A 96 -15.65 6.44 2.56
CA TYR A 96 -14.41 6.67 1.84
C TYR A 96 -13.33 7.03 2.84
N ASP A 97 -12.36 6.14 2.99
CA ASP A 97 -11.19 6.39 3.82
C ASP A 97 -10.02 6.72 2.91
N VAL A 98 -9.65 7.99 2.93
CA VAL A 98 -8.29 8.38 2.61
C VAL A 98 -7.54 8.42 3.92
N ALA A 99 -6.57 7.54 4.06
CA ALA A 99 -5.88 7.32 5.33
C ALA A 99 -4.44 6.90 5.11
N VAL A 100 -3.61 7.11 6.12
CA VAL A 100 -2.24 6.64 6.16
C VAL A 100 -2.12 5.62 7.28
N PHE A 101 -1.75 4.40 6.91
CA PHE A 101 -1.50 3.30 7.82
C PHE A 101 0.01 3.16 8.06
N ASN A 102 0.40 3.14 9.33
CA ASN A 102 1.78 2.91 9.74
C ASN A 102 1.99 1.42 10.02
N LEU A 103 2.91 0.77 9.29
CA LEU A 103 3.19 -0.65 9.51
C LEU A 103 4.01 -0.91 10.78
N ASP A 104 4.70 0.10 11.33
CA ASP A 104 5.52 -0.08 12.54
C ASP A 104 4.67 -0.36 13.79
N ASP A 105 3.53 0.33 13.92
CA ASP A 105 2.68 0.27 15.11
C ASP A 105 1.19 -0.02 14.82
N GLY A 106 0.82 -0.18 13.55
CA GLY A 106 -0.55 -0.44 13.11
C GLY A 106 -1.48 0.76 13.27
N SER A 107 -0.97 1.97 13.53
CA SER A 107 -1.79 3.16 13.66
C SER A 107 -2.33 3.64 12.31
N MET A 108 -3.53 4.22 12.36
CA MET A 108 -4.20 4.79 11.18
C MET A 108 -4.48 6.28 11.41
N GLU A 109 -4.01 7.10 10.48
CA GLU A 109 -4.22 8.54 10.43
C GLU A 109 -5.21 8.87 9.30
N ASN A 110 -6.34 9.53 9.59
CA ASN A 110 -7.27 9.95 8.54
C ASN A 110 -6.66 11.13 7.77
N CYS A 111 -6.47 10.94 6.47
CA CYS A 111 -5.95 11.95 5.57
C CYS A 111 -7.12 12.62 4.85
N CYS A 112 -7.44 13.83 5.29
CA CYS A 112 -8.21 14.77 4.50
C CYS A 112 -9.70 14.46 4.30
N ALA A 113 -10.40 13.85 5.27
CA ALA A 113 -11.87 13.79 5.27
C ALA A 113 -12.54 15.16 4.99
N SER A 114 -11.89 16.26 5.37
CA SER A 114 -12.38 17.63 5.12
C SER A 114 -12.12 18.17 3.71
N VAL A 115 -11.17 17.62 2.95
CA VAL A 115 -10.78 18.13 1.61
C VAL A 115 -11.48 17.38 0.49
N ILE A 116 -11.77 16.09 0.69
CA ILE A 116 -12.25 15.18 -0.37
C ILE A 116 -13.79 15.16 -0.43
N GLY A 117 -14.48 15.59 0.64
CA GLY A 117 -15.94 15.57 0.70
C GLY A 117 -16.51 14.17 0.43
N SER A 118 -17.74 14.08 -0.08
CA SER A 118 -18.33 12.82 -0.53
C SER A 118 -17.88 12.39 -1.94
N ALA A 119 -16.78 12.95 -2.46
CA ALA A 119 -16.34 12.67 -3.81
C ALA A 119 -15.89 11.21 -3.91
N SER A 120 -16.64 10.44 -4.69
CA SER A 120 -16.34 9.04 -4.95
C SER A 120 -15.04 8.92 -5.73
N GLN A 121 -14.11 8.16 -5.15
CA GLN A 121 -12.87 7.68 -5.76
C GLN A 121 -11.82 8.79 -6.00
N ALA A 122 -11.03 9.12 -4.97
CA ALA A 122 -9.79 9.85 -5.20
C ALA A 122 -8.86 8.98 -6.07
N VAL A 123 -7.75 9.54 -6.54
CA VAL A 123 -6.72 8.78 -7.25
C VAL A 123 -5.35 9.29 -6.85
N TRP A 124 -4.40 8.37 -6.69
CA TRP A 124 -3.00 8.74 -6.51
C TRP A 124 -2.39 9.02 -7.88
N VAL A 125 -1.94 10.26 -8.06
CA VAL A 125 -1.27 10.69 -9.30
C VAL A 125 0.18 10.99 -8.97
N THR A 126 1.11 10.45 -9.74
CA THR A 126 2.49 10.90 -9.76
C THR A 126 2.59 12.04 -10.77
N PRO A 127 2.64 13.32 -10.34
CA PRO A 127 2.72 14.41 -11.27
C PRO A 127 4.12 14.42 -11.90
N TYR A 128 4.19 14.04 -13.18
CA TYR A 128 5.35 14.39 -14.00
C TYR A 128 5.13 15.81 -14.54
N LEU A 129 5.13 16.81 -13.64
CA LEU A 129 5.12 18.22 -14.02
C LEU A 129 6.56 18.63 -14.28
N ARG A 130 6.89 18.83 -15.56
CA ARG A 130 8.15 19.44 -16.00
C ARG A 130 8.07 20.95 -15.96
#